data_AF-A0A3L7LRJ2-F1
#
_entry.id   AF-A0A3L7LRJ2-F1
#
_cell.length_a   1.000
_cell.length_b   1.000
_cell.length_c   1.000
_cell.angle_alpha   90.00
_cell.angle_beta   90.00
_cell.angle_gamma   90.00
#
_symmetry.space_group_name_H-M   'P 1'
#
loop_
_entity.id
_entity.type
_entity.pdbx_description
1 polymer ?
#
loop_
_entity_poly.entity_id
_entity_poly.type
_entity_poly.pdbx_seq_one_letter_code
_entity_poly.pdbx_strand_id
1 'polypeptide(L)'
;MTQSMNSRSIMHYYGYLNGYSHDGKLRQHRAMTEVLPFLRRKPLFRITTQEAKKKLFNIAKKYASENMFSHLINQQSFSGQSRLKTIVNLVEIIKIPLWEVEQFVSDFEKNVLCESMPPLYRTDLVDLLKSSRSVADKKNSLITMPFLLNQVSHTLLYSPFIAKKSDWFIRRTFLHALCNKLSAWLIKYFMNGVYLKLSVQEISTLIEGTTAYQNEIRK
;
A
#
# COMPACT_ATOMS: atom_id res chain seq x y z
N MET A 1 -0.24 6.87 18.15
CA MET A 1 -0.56 6.09 16.93
C MET A 1 0.73 5.82 16.19
N THR A 2 1.14 4.56 16.11
CA THR A 2 2.41 4.10 15.52
C THR A 2 2.51 4.53 14.05
N GLN A 3 3.54 5.29 13.70
CA GLN A 3 3.86 5.73 12.33
C GLN A 3 4.37 4.59 11.43
N SER A 4 3.97 3.33 11.66
CA SER A 4 4.28 2.24 10.74
C SER A 4 3.36 2.33 9.53
N MET A 5 3.60 3.30 8.65
CA MET A 5 2.87 3.41 7.37
C MET A 5 2.97 2.14 6.51
N ASN A 6 4.01 1.33 6.71
CA ASN A 6 4.18 0.03 6.07
C ASN A 6 3.24 -1.06 6.64
N SER A 7 2.51 -0.82 7.73
CA SER A 7 1.58 -1.79 8.31
C SER A 7 0.12 -1.55 7.91
N ARG A 8 -0.18 -0.53 7.09
CA ARG A 8 -1.57 -0.21 6.71
C ARG A 8 -2.22 -1.31 5.86
N SER A 9 -1.49 -1.87 4.89
CA SER A 9 -1.91 -3.03 4.09
C SER A 9 -2.13 -4.29 4.94
N ILE A 10 -1.46 -4.39 6.09
CA ILE A 10 -1.53 -5.53 7.01
C ILE A 10 -2.69 -5.37 8.02
N MET A 11 -2.92 -4.14 8.50
CA MET A 11 -3.94 -3.85 9.53
C MET A 11 -5.34 -3.62 8.96
N HIS A 12 -5.47 -3.31 7.67
CA HIS A 12 -6.74 -3.01 7.03
C HIS A 12 -7.16 -4.16 6.11
N TYR A 13 -8.43 -4.55 6.16
CA TYR A 13 -9.01 -5.46 5.16
C TYR A 13 -9.75 -4.60 4.12
N TYR A 14 -9.19 -4.43 2.93
CA TYR A 14 -9.71 -3.54 1.87
C TYR A 14 -9.98 -2.09 2.33
N GLY A 15 -9.17 -1.59 3.28
CA GLY A 15 -9.35 -0.27 3.89
C GLY A 15 -10.30 -0.22 5.08
N TYR A 16 -10.98 -1.32 5.41
CA TYR A 16 -11.79 -1.41 6.62
C TYR A 16 -10.95 -1.74 7.86
N LEU A 17 -11.30 -1.09 8.96
CA LEU A 17 -10.83 -1.33 10.31
C LEU A 17 -11.97 -1.96 11.12
N ASN A 18 -11.67 -3.03 11.85
CA ASN A 18 -12.59 -3.59 12.81
C ASN A 18 -12.54 -2.77 14.10
N GLY A 19 -13.68 -2.28 14.56
CA GLY A 19 -13.81 -1.56 15.83
C GLY A 19 -15.07 -1.98 16.57
N TYR A 20 -15.05 -1.88 17.90
CA TYR A 20 -16.26 -2.05 18.70
C TYR A 20 -17.05 -0.74 18.69
N SER A 21 -18.34 -0.82 18.37
CA SER A 21 -19.26 0.32 18.49
C SER A 21 -19.52 0.65 19.97
N HIS A 22 -20.16 1.78 20.23
CA HIS A 22 -20.61 2.14 21.58
C HIS A 22 -21.53 1.09 22.21
N ASP A 23 -22.24 0.31 21.39
CA ASP A 23 -23.10 -0.80 21.81
C ASP A 23 -22.33 -2.12 22.02
N GLY A 24 -21.00 -2.10 21.96
CA GLY A 24 -20.14 -3.28 22.11
C GLY A 24 -20.16 -4.24 20.92
N LYS A 25 -20.80 -3.89 19.79
CA LYS A 25 -20.84 -4.74 18.59
C LYS A 25 -19.61 -4.50 17.72
N LEU A 26 -18.98 -5.58 17.24
CA LEU A 26 -17.91 -5.48 16.25
C LEU A 26 -18.49 -4.96 14.93
N ARG A 27 -17.97 -3.83 14.45
CA ARG A 27 -18.36 -3.22 13.18
C ARG A 27 -17.11 -2.89 12.37
N GLN A 28 -17.26 -3.01 11.06
CA GLN A 28 -16.25 -2.56 10.10
C GLN A 28 -16.46 -1.08 9.81
N HIS A 29 -15.40 -0.30 10.00
CA HIS A 29 -15.38 1.12 9.75
C HIS A 29 -14.32 1.45 8.72
N ARG A 30 -14.64 2.33 7.79
CA ARG A 30 -13.69 2.89 6.83
C ARG A 30 -13.53 4.37 7.12
N ALA A 31 -12.31 4.87 7.04
CA ALA A 31 -12.09 6.30 7.17
C ALA A 31 -12.80 7.04 6.03
N MET A 32 -13.57 8.08 6.33
CA MET A 32 -14.29 8.87 5.31
C MET A 32 -13.35 9.46 4.25
N THR A 33 -12.11 9.74 4.63
CA THR A 33 -11.05 10.19 3.72
C THR A 33 -10.61 9.13 2.71
N GLU A 34 -10.88 7.84 2.96
CA GLU A 34 -10.71 6.76 1.97
C GLU A 34 -11.90 6.58 1.05
N VAL A 35 -13.05 7.17 1.37
CA VAL A 35 -14.26 7.10 0.53
C VAL A 35 -14.22 8.18 -0.55
N LEU A 36 -13.63 9.35 -0.26
CA LEU A 36 -13.60 10.48 -1.18
C LEU A 36 -12.57 10.27 -2.31
N PRO A 37 -13.00 10.22 -3.59
CA PRO A 37 -12.12 9.83 -4.71
C PRO A 37 -11.23 10.97 -5.23
N PHE A 38 -11.53 12.23 -4.88
CA PHE A 38 -10.82 13.43 -5.36
C PHE A 38 -9.70 13.89 -4.43
N LEU A 39 -9.63 13.37 -3.20
CA LEU A 39 -8.57 13.70 -2.26
C LEU A 39 -7.33 12.87 -2.57
N ARG A 40 -6.23 13.55 -2.94
CA ARG A 40 -4.93 12.91 -3.17
C ARG A 40 -4.47 12.21 -1.90
N ARG A 41 -4.26 10.90 -1.99
CA ARG A 41 -3.86 10.06 -0.86
C ARG A 41 -2.36 10.13 -0.64
N LYS A 42 -1.95 9.94 0.61
CA LYS A 42 -0.53 9.77 0.95
C LYS A 42 -0.04 8.46 0.32
N PRO A 43 1.13 8.45 -0.32
CA PRO A 43 1.71 7.23 -0.87
C PRO A 43 1.94 6.19 0.23
N LEU A 44 1.72 4.91 -0.12
CA LEU A 44 1.89 3.78 0.78
C LEU A 44 3.37 3.50 1.03
N PHE A 45 4.19 3.61 0.00
CA PHE A 45 5.60 3.22 0.05
C PHE A 45 6.54 4.42 0.01
N ARG A 46 7.64 4.30 0.75
CA ARG A 46 8.76 5.26 0.77
C ARG A 46 9.74 5.06 -0.39
N ILE A 47 9.25 4.65 -1.56
CA ILE A 47 10.05 4.49 -2.77
C ILE A 47 9.44 5.29 -3.89
N THR A 48 10.29 5.79 -4.78
CA THR A 48 9.83 6.56 -5.93
C THR A 48 9.16 5.66 -6.97
N THR A 49 8.29 6.24 -7.79
CA THR A 49 7.69 5.52 -8.93
C THR A 49 8.76 4.91 -9.85
N GLN A 50 9.87 5.61 -10.07
CA GLN A 50 10.98 5.10 -10.89
C GLN A 50 11.69 3.91 -10.23
N GLU A 51 11.93 3.96 -8.92
CA GLU A 51 12.50 2.83 -8.17
C GLU A 51 11.56 1.62 -8.19
N ALA A 52 10.25 1.82 -8.07
CA ALA A 52 9.25 0.76 -8.18
C ALA A 52 9.21 0.12 -9.58
N LYS A 53 9.26 0.93 -10.64
CA LYS A 53 9.39 0.45 -12.03
C LYS A 53 10.66 -0.38 -12.23
N LYS A 54 11.80 0.08 -11.69
CA LYS A 54 13.07 -0.65 -11.74
C LYS A 54 13.00 -2.00 -11.03
N LYS A 55 12.33 -2.06 -9.87
CA LYS A 55 12.09 -3.32 -9.15
C LYS A 55 11.27 -4.30 -9.99
N LEU A 56 10.17 -3.86 -10.60
CA LEU A 56 9.35 -4.69 -11.49
C LEU A 56 10.11 -5.13 -12.76
N PHE A 57 10.97 -4.26 -13.29
CA PHE A 57 11.85 -4.63 -14.38
C PHE A 57 12.84 -5.73 -13.97
N ASN A 58 13.41 -5.67 -12.77
CA ASN A 58 14.37 -6.68 -12.30
C ASN A 58 13.74 -8.08 -12.19
N ILE A 59 12.51 -8.17 -11.68
CA ILE A 59 11.83 -9.46 -11.59
C ILE A 59 11.45 -9.99 -12.97
N ALA A 60 11.01 -9.10 -13.88
CA ALA A 60 10.74 -9.48 -15.26
C ALA A 60 12.01 -9.98 -15.94
N LYS A 61 13.12 -9.26 -15.87
CA LYS A 61 14.41 -9.67 -16.44
C LYS A 61 14.86 -11.05 -15.94
N LYS A 62 14.60 -11.38 -14.67
CA LYS A 62 15.01 -12.64 -14.06
C LYS A 62 14.12 -13.82 -14.45
N TYR A 63 12.80 -13.61 -14.52
CA TYR A 63 11.83 -14.72 -14.63
C TYR A 63 10.92 -14.67 -15.87
N ALA A 64 10.98 -13.61 -16.66
CA ALA A 64 10.22 -13.40 -17.88
C ALA A 64 11.17 -12.99 -19.01
N SER A 65 11.53 -13.94 -19.87
CA SER A 65 12.52 -13.78 -20.94
C SER A 65 12.12 -12.79 -22.07
N GLU A 66 11.07 -11.98 -21.89
CA GLU A 66 10.51 -11.11 -22.92
C GLU A 66 10.93 -9.64 -22.77
N ASN A 67 11.57 -9.12 -23.82
CA ASN A 67 11.98 -7.71 -23.91
C ASN A 67 10.78 -6.73 -23.97
N MET A 68 9.62 -7.17 -24.46
CA MET A 68 8.43 -6.32 -24.63
C MET A 68 7.90 -5.74 -23.31
N PHE A 69 8.09 -6.45 -22.19
CA PHE A 69 7.60 -6.02 -20.88
C PHE A 69 8.29 -4.72 -20.40
N SER A 70 9.53 -4.48 -20.83
CA SER A 70 10.30 -3.28 -20.49
C SER A 70 9.65 -1.98 -21.01
N HIS A 71 9.12 -2.02 -22.24
CA HIS A 71 8.42 -0.89 -22.85
C HIS A 71 7.11 -0.59 -22.12
N LEU A 72 6.38 -1.63 -21.73
CA LEU A 72 5.11 -1.53 -21.03
C LEU A 72 5.27 -0.84 -19.66
N ILE A 73 6.29 -1.21 -18.88
CA ILE A 73 6.58 -0.60 -17.58
C ILE A 73 6.86 0.90 -17.73
N ASN A 74 7.64 1.29 -18.74
CA ASN A 74 8.09 2.67 -18.89
C ASN A 74 6.97 3.61 -19.32
N GLN A 75 6.09 3.16 -20.23
CA GLN A 75 5.02 3.99 -20.80
C GLN A 75 3.81 4.16 -19.87
N GLN A 76 3.51 3.20 -19.00
CA GLN A 76 2.33 3.29 -18.15
C GLN A 76 2.49 4.28 -16.99
N SER A 77 1.41 5.00 -16.68
CA SER A 77 1.24 5.61 -15.36
C SER A 77 1.20 4.51 -14.30
N PHE A 78 1.56 4.84 -13.06
CA PHE A 78 1.69 3.85 -11.98
C PHE A 78 0.66 4.09 -10.87
N SER A 79 -0.59 4.30 -11.27
CA SER A 79 -1.73 4.23 -10.34
C SER A 79 -1.93 2.80 -9.81
N GLY A 80 -2.72 2.63 -8.76
CA GLY A 80 -3.03 1.29 -8.23
C GLY A 80 -3.59 0.34 -9.29
N GLN A 81 -4.54 0.81 -10.11
CA GLN A 81 -5.14 0.01 -11.18
C GLN A 81 -4.15 -0.36 -12.29
N SER A 82 -3.39 0.63 -12.80
CA SER A 82 -2.41 0.40 -13.88
C SER A 82 -1.26 -0.49 -13.42
N ARG A 83 -0.80 -0.31 -12.18
CA ARG A 83 0.16 -1.21 -11.54
C ARG A 83 -0.39 -2.63 -11.44
N LEU A 84 -1.62 -2.81 -10.97
CA LEU A 84 -2.23 -4.14 -10.90
C LEU A 84 -2.25 -4.82 -12.28
N LYS A 85 -2.68 -4.10 -13.32
CA LYS A 85 -2.66 -4.60 -14.71
C LYS A 85 -1.25 -5.00 -15.14
N THR A 86 -0.24 -4.19 -14.83
CA THR A 86 1.17 -4.52 -15.10
C THR A 86 1.60 -5.80 -14.38
N ILE A 87 1.20 -6.00 -13.13
CA ILE A 87 1.51 -7.20 -12.34
C ILE A 87 0.81 -8.43 -12.90
N VAL A 88 -0.45 -8.32 -13.32
CA VAL A 88 -1.19 -9.41 -13.98
C VAL A 88 -0.43 -9.87 -15.23
N ASN A 89 -0.10 -8.92 -16.11
CA ASN A 89 0.65 -9.22 -17.33
C ASN A 89 2.02 -9.85 -17.03
N LEU A 90 2.70 -9.40 -15.98
CA LEU A 90 3.97 -9.98 -15.52
C LEU A 90 3.80 -11.44 -15.08
N VAL A 91 2.80 -11.71 -14.23
CA VAL A 91 2.54 -13.06 -13.70
C VAL A 91 2.14 -14.03 -14.81
N GLU A 92 1.47 -13.53 -15.86
CA GLU A 92 1.13 -14.34 -17.04
C GLU A 92 2.37 -14.83 -17.80
N ILE A 93 3.43 -14.03 -17.90
CA ILE A 93 4.65 -14.37 -18.66
C ILE A 93 5.75 -15.04 -17.82
N ILE A 94 5.66 -14.96 -16.49
CA ILE A 94 6.65 -15.56 -15.60
C ILE A 94 6.69 -17.09 -15.75
N LYS A 95 7.92 -17.61 -15.83
CA LYS A 95 8.24 -19.05 -15.75
C LYS A 95 9.33 -19.24 -14.71
N ILE A 96 9.13 -20.23 -13.85
CA ILE A 96 10.00 -20.46 -12.69
C ILE A 96 10.25 -21.96 -12.54
N PRO A 97 11.50 -22.41 -12.40
CA PRO A 97 11.77 -23.78 -12.06
C PRO A 97 11.44 -24.05 -10.58
N LEU A 98 11.10 -25.30 -10.26
CA LEU A 98 10.65 -25.70 -8.92
C LEU A 98 11.68 -25.41 -7.82
N TRP A 99 12.98 -25.52 -8.13
CA TRP A 99 14.06 -25.27 -7.17
C TRP A 99 14.26 -23.78 -6.84
N GLU A 100 13.75 -22.85 -7.65
CA GLU A 100 13.88 -21.40 -7.43
C GLU A 100 12.65 -20.77 -6.75
N VAL A 101 11.61 -21.56 -6.44
CA VAL A 101 10.33 -21.02 -5.94
C VAL A 101 10.51 -20.16 -4.67
N GLU A 102 11.35 -20.57 -3.73
CA GLU A 102 11.57 -19.80 -2.50
C GLU A 102 12.25 -18.45 -2.77
N GLN A 103 13.23 -18.45 -3.68
CA GLN A 103 13.91 -17.24 -4.10
C GLN A 103 12.95 -16.34 -4.88
N PHE A 104 12.12 -16.91 -5.74
CA PHE A 104 11.08 -16.20 -6.46
C PHE A 104 10.10 -15.53 -5.51
N VAL A 105 9.59 -16.23 -4.49
CA VAL A 105 8.66 -15.64 -3.51
C VAL A 105 9.33 -14.47 -2.77
N SER A 106 10.60 -14.62 -2.37
CA SER A 106 11.36 -13.54 -1.74
C SER A 106 11.56 -12.34 -2.69
N ASP A 107 11.85 -12.60 -3.96
CA ASP A 107 12.00 -11.55 -4.98
C ASP A 107 10.67 -10.88 -5.28
N PHE A 108 9.56 -11.62 -5.30
CA PHE A 108 8.22 -11.13 -5.52
C PHE A 108 7.77 -10.21 -4.38
N GLU A 109 7.97 -10.62 -3.14
CA GLU A 109 7.76 -9.81 -1.93
C GLU A 109 8.51 -8.47 -2.02
N LYS A 110 9.81 -8.53 -2.30
CA LYS A 110 10.68 -7.34 -2.33
C LYS A 110 10.46 -6.42 -3.53
N ASN A 111 10.19 -6.98 -4.71
CA ASN A 111 10.22 -6.24 -5.97
C ASN A 111 8.84 -5.98 -6.56
N VAL A 112 7.85 -6.84 -6.30
CA VAL A 112 6.46 -6.65 -6.73
C VAL A 112 5.68 -5.99 -5.60
N LEU A 113 5.56 -6.65 -4.45
CA LEU A 113 4.73 -6.18 -3.35
C LEU A 113 5.33 -4.95 -2.64
N CYS A 114 6.66 -4.86 -2.57
CA CYS A 114 7.37 -3.82 -1.84
C CYS A 114 7.05 -3.79 -0.33
N GLU A 115 6.53 -4.90 0.20
CA GLU A 115 6.24 -5.11 1.62
C GLU A 115 6.51 -6.56 1.99
N SER A 116 6.66 -6.81 3.30
CA SER A 116 6.92 -8.15 3.80
C SER A 116 5.62 -8.93 4.05
N MET A 117 5.57 -10.19 3.62
CA MET A 117 4.45 -11.09 3.93
C MET A 117 4.58 -11.68 5.35
N PRO A 118 3.47 -11.98 6.03
CA PRO A 118 3.50 -12.79 7.24
C PRO A 118 4.16 -14.16 6.97
N PRO A 119 4.97 -14.69 7.91
CA PRO A 119 5.72 -15.93 7.69
C PRO A 119 4.85 -17.13 7.27
N LEU A 120 3.69 -17.31 7.91
CA LEU A 120 2.75 -18.39 7.58
C LEU A 120 2.20 -18.26 6.16
N TYR A 121 1.81 -17.05 5.75
CA TYR A 121 1.33 -16.83 4.38
C TYR A 121 2.42 -17.12 3.35
N ARG A 122 3.67 -16.76 3.68
CA ARG A 122 4.82 -17.00 2.82
C ARG A 122 5.07 -18.50 2.64
N THR A 123 5.03 -19.29 3.72
CA THR A 123 5.19 -20.75 3.64
C THR A 123 4.08 -21.39 2.81
N ASP A 124 2.82 -20.99 3.05
CA ASP A 124 1.67 -21.51 2.31
C ASP A 124 1.78 -21.22 0.80
N LEU A 125 2.26 -20.03 0.44
CA LEU A 125 2.47 -19.66 -0.95
C LEU A 125 3.58 -20.50 -1.61
N VAL A 126 4.69 -20.75 -0.90
CA VAL A 126 5.78 -21.60 -1.42
C VAL A 126 5.27 -23.03 -1.67
N ASP A 127 4.55 -23.59 -0.71
CA ASP A 127 3.99 -24.94 -0.83
C ASP A 127 2.98 -25.03 -1.98
N LEU A 128 2.11 -24.02 -2.12
CA LEU A 128 1.17 -23.92 -3.22
C LEU A 128 1.89 -23.87 -4.58
N LEU A 129 2.97 -23.09 -4.70
CA LEU A 129 3.73 -22.97 -5.94
C LEU A 129 4.52 -24.26 -6.28
N LYS A 130 4.98 -25.01 -5.28
CA LYS A 130 5.63 -26.33 -5.45
C LYS A 130 4.63 -27.48 -5.71
N SER A 131 3.37 -27.32 -5.32
CA SER A 131 2.33 -28.37 -5.44
C SER A 131 2.00 -28.76 -6.88
N SER A 132 1.20 -29.83 -7.06
CA SER A 132 0.66 -30.27 -8.36
C SER A 132 -0.54 -29.47 -8.86
N ARG A 133 -0.90 -28.36 -8.21
CA ARG A 133 -2.00 -27.48 -8.65
C ARG A 133 -1.77 -26.93 -10.06
N SER A 134 -2.86 -26.57 -10.73
CA SER A 134 -2.80 -26.04 -12.09
C SER A 134 -1.98 -24.74 -12.15
N VAL A 135 -1.37 -24.47 -13.30
CA VAL A 135 -0.61 -23.23 -13.54
C VAL A 135 -1.51 -22.01 -13.36
N ALA A 136 -2.79 -22.12 -13.77
CA ALA A 136 -3.77 -21.06 -13.60
C ALA A 136 -4.00 -20.73 -12.13
N ASP A 137 -4.18 -21.74 -11.27
CA ASP A 137 -4.41 -21.54 -9.83
C ASP A 137 -3.21 -20.89 -9.15
N LYS A 138 -2.00 -21.31 -9.52
CA LYS A 138 -0.75 -20.74 -9.01
C LYS A 138 -0.61 -19.26 -9.37
N LYS A 139 -0.86 -18.91 -10.63
CA LYS A 139 -0.85 -17.52 -11.12
C LYS A 139 -1.95 -16.69 -10.46
N ASN A 140 -3.15 -17.23 -10.35
CA ASN A 140 -4.27 -16.57 -9.70
C ASN A 140 -3.96 -16.27 -8.22
N SER A 141 -3.28 -17.19 -7.52
CA SER A 141 -2.88 -17.01 -6.12
C SER A 141 -1.89 -15.86 -5.93
N LEU A 142 -1.06 -15.54 -6.92
CA LEU A 142 -0.13 -14.40 -6.90
C LEU A 142 -0.84 -13.06 -7.15
N ILE A 143 -1.94 -13.06 -7.93
CA ILE A 143 -2.68 -11.85 -8.30
C ILE A 143 -3.74 -11.51 -7.24
N THR A 144 -4.38 -12.52 -6.66
CA THR A 144 -5.48 -12.35 -5.69
C THR A 144 -5.00 -12.25 -4.24
N MET A 145 -3.69 -12.05 -4.04
CA MET A 145 -3.12 -11.90 -2.71
C MET A 145 -3.76 -10.74 -1.94
N PRO A 146 -4.18 -10.94 -0.68
CA PRO A 146 -4.81 -9.89 0.13
C PRO A 146 -3.99 -8.60 0.20
N PHE A 147 -2.66 -8.74 0.32
CA PHE A 147 -1.71 -7.62 0.36
C PHE A 147 -1.79 -6.75 -0.90
N LEU A 148 -1.75 -7.37 -2.07
CA LEU A 148 -1.82 -6.67 -3.35
C LEU A 148 -3.18 -5.97 -3.53
N LEU A 149 -4.27 -6.66 -3.19
CA LEU A 149 -5.62 -6.11 -3.28
C LEU A 149 -5.82 -4.94 -2.31
N ASN A 150 -5.30 -5.04 -1.09
CA ASN A 150 -5.31 -3.95 -0.10
C ASN A 150 -4.54 -2.73 -0.60
N GLN A 151 -3.35 -2.93 -1.18
CA GLN A 151 -2.58 -1.83 -1.79
C GLN A 151 -3.42 -1.11 -2.86
N VAL A 152 -4.08 -1.86 -3.74
CA VAL A 152 -4.92 -1.31 -4.82
C VAL A 152 -6.14 -0.59 -4.25
N SER A 153 -6.82 -1.12 -3.24
CA SER A 153 -7.98 -0.45 -2.64
C SER A 153 -7.62 0.89 -2.00
N HIS A 154 -6.39 1.02 -1.48
CA HIS A 154 -5.90 2.26 -0.90
C HIS A 154 -5.46 3.27 -1.96
N THR A 155 -5.08 2.86 -3.16
CA THR A 155 -4.53 3.78 -4.17
C THR A 155 -5.07 3.52 -5.58
N LEU A 156 -6.35 3.18 -5.73
CA LEU A 156 -6.91 2.76 -7.01
C LEU A 156 -6.59 3.72 -8.17
N LEU A 157 -6.90 5.01 -7.97
CA LEU A 157 -6.71 6.08 -8.97
C LEU A 157 -5.38 6.82 -8.82
N TYR A 158 -4.64 6.60 -7.73
CA TYR A 158 -3.43 7.35 -7.38
C TYR A 158 -2.20 6.44 -7.34
N SER A 159 -1.00 7.03 -7.43
CA SER A 159 0.22 6.23 -7.26
C SER A 159 0.42 5.85 -5.78
N PRO A 160 0.75 4.58 -5.46
CA PRO A 160 1.17 4.19 -4.12
C PRO A 160 2.60 4.64 -3.79
N PHE A 161 3.31 5.24 -4.75
CA PHE A 161 4.71 5.65 -4.64
C PHE A 161 4.86 7.17 -4.60
N ILE A 162 5.92 7.65 -3.95
CA ILE A 162 6.27 9.08 -3.96
C ILE A 162 6.73 9.50 -5.37
N ALA A 163 6.40 10.72 -5.77
CA ALA A 163 6.89 11.27 -7.05
C ALA A 163 8.36 11.71 -6.93
N LYS A 164 8.69 12.45 -5.87
CA LYS A 164 10.07 12.84 -5.51
C LYS A 164 10.36 12.49 -4.05
N LYS A 165 11.63 12.24 -3.72
CA LYS A 165 12.07 11.96 -2.33
C LYS A 165 11.73 13.10 -1.36
N SER A 166 11.73 14.34 -1.85
CA SER A 166 11.34 15.53 -1.09
C SER A 166 9.84 15.63 -0.80
N ASP A 167 8.98 14.94 -1.56
CA ASP A 167 7.52 14.94 -1.34
C ASP A 167 7.10 14.13 -0.11
N TRP A 168 8.05 13.45 0.54
CA TRP A 168 7.79 12.67 1.75
C TRP A 168 7.32 13.53 2.92
N PHE A 169 7.86 14.75 3.01
CA PHE A 169 7.60 15.68 4.09
C PHE A 169 6.55 16.69 3.68
N ILE A 170 5.68 17.02 4.62
CA ILE A 170 4.62 17.99 4.38
C ILE A 170 5.23 19.40 4.44
N ARG A 171 4.78 20.27 3.53
CA ARG A 171 5.10 21.71 3.61
C ARG A 171 4.10 22.36 4.56
N ARG A 172 4.60 23.16 5.52
CA ARG A 172 3.73 24.02 6.32
C ARG A 172 3.12 25.07 5.40
N THR A 173 1.84 24.91 5.10
CA THR A 173 1.03 25.87 4.34
C THR A 173 -0.24 26.19 5.13
N PHE A 174 -0.88 27.32 4.84
CA PHE A 174 -2.18 27.65 5.43
C PHE A 174 -3.22 26.55 5.19
N LEU A 175 -3.20 25.94 3.99
CA LEU A 175 -4.07 24.82 3.65
C LEU A 175 -3.86 23.63 4.59
N HIS A 176 -2.62 23.37 5.00
CA HIS A 176 -2.33 22.30 5.96
C HIS A 176 -2.98 22.55 7.32
N ALA A 177 -2.89 23.78 7.84
CA ALA A 177 -3.51 24.14 9.11
C ALA A 177 -5.04 23.97 9.08
N LEU A 178 -5.68 24.33 7.96
CA LEU A 178 -7.11 24.11 7.74
C LEU A 178 -7.44 22.61 7.69
N CYS A 179 -6.70 21.83 6.91
CA CYS A 179 -6.88 20.37 6.82
C CYS A 179 -6.63 19.65 8.14
N ASN A 180 -5.68 20.13 8.96
CA ASN A 180 -5.40 19.59 10.29
C ASN A 180 -6.61 19.81 11.21
N LYS A 181 -7.17 21.04 11.27
CA LYS A 181 -8.38 21.32 12.04
C LYS A 181 -9.59 20.50 11.58
N LEU A 182 -9.79 20.37 10.26
CA LEU A 182 -10.85 19.53 9.70
C LEU A 182 -10.66 18.05 10.07
N SER A 183 -9.43 17.55 10.02
CA SER A 183 -9.09 16.17 10.41
C SER A 183 -9.35 15.95 11.90
N ALA A 184 -8.97 16.89 12.76
CA ALA A 184 -9.24 16.83 14.20
C ALA A 184 -10.75 16.81 14.50
N TRP A 185 -11.53 17.62 13.78
CA TRP A 185 -12.99 17.65 13.88
C TRP A 185 -13.62 16.31 13.44
N LEU A 186 -13.18 15.77 12.29
CA LEU A 186 -13.64 14.46 11.80
C LEU A 186 -13.29 13.33 12.78
N ILE A 187 -12.08 13.33 13.33
CA ILE A 187 -11.65 12.32 14.32
C ILE A 187 -12.51 12.38 15.58
N LYS A 188 -12.83 13.58 16.08
CA LYS A 188 -13.61 13.77 17.31
C LYS A 188 -15.06 13.32 17.16
N TYR A 189 -15.71 13.64 16.04
CA TYR A 189 -17.16 13.50 15.90
C TYR A 189 -17.62 12.38 14.96
N PHE A 190 -16.79 11.97 14.00
CA PHE A 190 -17.19 11.03 12.94
C PHE A 190 -16.43 9.70 13.00
N MET A 191 -15.40 9.59 13.83
CA MET A 191 -14.64 8.35 13.98
C MET A 191 -15.28 7.47 15.06
N ASN A 192 -16.15 6.55 14.61
CA ASN A 192 -16.81 5.59 15.48
C ASN A 192 -15.79 4.64 16.12
N GLY A 193 -15.95 4.34 17.42
CA GLY A 193 -15.11 3.40 18.16
C GLY A 193 -13.88 4.01 18.85
N VAL A 194 -13.68 5.33 18.79
CA VAL A 194 -12.63 6.02 19.55
C VAL A 194 -13.24 7.16 20.36
N TYR A 195 -13.36 6.98 21.68
CA TYR A 195 -13.74 8.04 22.59
C TYR A 195 -12.51 8.85 23.00
N LEU A 196 -12.31 10.01 22.36
CA LEU A 196 -11.28 10.96 22.77
C LEU A 196 -11.88 11.95 23.75
N LYS A 197 -11.38 12.00 24.99
CA LYS A 197 -11.75 13.04 25.98
C LYS A 197 -11.26 14.43 25.56
N LEU A 198 -10.24 14.48 24.71
CA LEU A 198 -9.59 15.70 24.23
C LEU A 198 -10.53 16.58 23.39
N SER A 199 -10.32 17.89 23.47
CA SER A 199 -10.93 18.91 22.60
C SER A 199 -10.38 18.83 21.17
N VAL A 200 -11.10 19.41 20.22
CA VAL A 200 -10.64 19.49 18.80
C VAL A 200 -9.28 20.21 18.70
N GLN A 201 -9.05 21.22 19.54
CA GLN A 201 -7.80 21.97 19.57
C GLN A 201 -6.62 21.10 20.03
N GLU A 202 -6.80 20.31 21.10
CA GLU A 202 -5.80 19.37 21.60
C GLU A 202 -5.52 18.25 20.59
N ILE A 203 -6.55 17.73 19.93
CA ILE A 203 -6.37 16.76 18.85
C ILE A 203 -5.58 17.38 17.69
N SER A 204 -5.89 18.62 17.29
CA SER A 204 -5.17 19.32 16.22
C SER A 204 -3.70 19.56 16.57
N THR A 205 -3.39 19.94 17.81
CA THR A 205 -2.00 20.10 18.28
C THR A 205 -1.23 18.78 18.34
N LEU A 206 -1.88 17.68 18.72
CA LEU A 206 -1.28 16.34 18.66
C LEU A 206 -0.99 15.89 17.22
N ILE A 207 -1.92 16.14 16.28
CA ILE A 207 -1.69 15.86 14.86
C ILE A 207 -0.53 16.72 14.34
N GLU A 208 -0.51 18.00 14.68
CA GLU A 208 0.56 18.93 14.28
C GLU A 208 1.93 18.46 14.80
N GLY A 209 2.02 18.07 16.07
CA GLY A 209 3.26 17.60 16.71
C GLY A 209 3.74 16.23 16.23
N THR A 210 2.89 15.45 15.58
CA THR A 210 3.24 14.14 14.99
C THR A 210 3.45 14.19 13.47
N THR A 211 3.28 15.38 12.87
CA THR A 211 3.43 15.59 11.43
C THR A 211 4.88 15.94 11.09
N ALA A 212 5.51 15.14 10.22
CA ALA A 212 6.89 15.39 9.78
C ALA A 212 6.94 16.49 8.71
N TYR A 213 7.51 17.65 9.06
CA TYR A 213 7.61 18.82 8.19
C TYR A 213 8.95 18.93 7.44
N GLN A 214 8.94 19.53 6.24
CA GLN A 214 10.15 19.73 5.43
C GLN A 214 11.23 20.56 6.14
N ASN A 215 10.85 21.46 7.05
CA ASN A 215 11.76 22.43 7.65
C ASN A 215 12.61 21.86 8.80
N GLU A 216 12.31 20.66 9.31
CA GLU A 216 12.99 20.07 10.47
C GLU A 216 14.27 19.29 10.11
N ILE A 217 14.60 19.18 8.81
CA ILE A 217 15.74 18.38 8.31
C ILE A 217 16.87 19.28 7.77
N ARG A 218 16.73 20.60 7.86
CA ARG A 218 17.87 21.52 7.73
C ARG A 218 18.55 21.69 9.09
N LYS A 219 19.08 20.60 9.66
CA LYS A 219 20.10 20.59 10.72
C LYS A 219 20.96 19.35 10.54
#